data_AF-A0A3A0APB2-F1
#
_entry.id   AF-A0A3A0APB2-F1
#
_cell.length_a   1.000
_cell.length_b   1.000
_cell.length_c   1.000
_cell.angle_alpha   90.00
_cell.angle_beta   90.00
_cell.angle_gamma   90.00
#
_symmetry.space_group_name_H-M   'P 1'
#
loop_
_entity.id
_entity.type
_entity.pdbx_description
1 polymer ?
#
loop_
_entity_poly.entity_id
_entity_poly.type
_entity_poly.pdbx_seq_one_letter_code
_entity_poly.pdbx_strand_id
1 'polypeptide(L)'
;MNRKATRYMLLTIATFFLTIAFLLVYRQQSQAVNIPDTSEGRAVVAALTRAYQVLDTPFEQLDLNQLAEVLIDHPDFQTQLSADELEHLKQYTSKVQGDAALQNFGFLTAMRTKRMNQQHGAKLLSAAMERARTEGRELTPEEWKELTEQNYGMQPYLPPDSSEGQSTPFVRQLLYLDLKVDGDRAEIKFDTGAKNRRAILVRIDGRWYVAGIF
;
A
#
# COMPACT_ATOMS: atom_id res chain seq x y z
N MET A 1 -46.62 -9.45 44.71
CA MET A 1 -45.84 -9.22 43.47
C MET A 1 -44.99 -10.46 43.19
N ASN A 2 -45.11 -11.07 42.01
CA ASN A 2 -44.51 -12.39 41.72
C ASN A 2 -42.99 -12.27 41.54
N ARG A 3 -42.20 -12.83 42.47
CA ARG A 3 -40.73 -12.76 42.46
C ARG A 3 -40.11 -13.27 41.15
N LYS A 4 -40.80 -14.17 40.44
CA LYS A 4 -40.37 -14.63 39.10
C LYS A 4 -40.49 -13.51 38.06
N ALA A 5 -41.62 -12.80 38.03
CA ALA A 5 -41.84 -11.68 37.10
C ALA A 5 -40.83 -10.53 37.31
N THR A 6 -40.50 -10.22 38.57
CA THR A 6 -39.48 -9.20 38.89
C THR A 6 -38.08 -9.62 38.43
N ARG A 7 -37.73 -10.90 38.53
CA ARG A 7 -36.44 -11.42 38.04
C ARG A 7 -36.34 -11.41 36.53
N TYR A 8 -37.40 -11.78 35.82
CA TYR A 8 -37.41 -11.71 34.34
C TYR A 8 -37.30 -10.27 33.86
N MET A 9 -38.04 -9.33 34.47
CA MET A 9 -37.97 -7.91 34.12
C MET A 9 -36.55 -7.33 34.31
N LEU A 10 -35.87 -7.66 35.41
CA LEU A 10 -34.48 -7.22 35.65
C LEU A 10 -33.50 -7.81 34.64
N LEU A 11 -33.69 -9.08 34.23
CA LEU A 11 -32.84 -9.73 33.25
C LEU A 11 -32.97 -9.09 31.86
N THR A 12 -34.20 -8.75 31.46
CA THR A 12 -34.49 -8.09 30.17
C THR A 12 -33.91 -6.68 30.11
N ILE A 13 -34.00 -5.92 31.20
CA ILE A 13 -33.41 -4.59 31.31
C ILE A 13 -31.87 -4.68 31.20
N ALA A 14 -31.24 -5.63 31.91
CA ALA A 14 -29.80 -5.82 31.86
C ALA A 14 -29.30 -6.21 30.45
N THR A 15 -30.02 -7.09 29.74
CA THR A 15 -29.67 -7.47 28.37
C THR A 15 -29.83 -6.33 27.37
N PHE A 16 -30.85 -5.48 27.54
CA PHE A 16 -31.05 -4.28 26.73
C PHE A 16 -29.91 -3.26 26.92
N PHE A 17 -29.48 -3.02 28.16
CA PHE A 17 -28.33 -2.14 28.42
C PHE A 17 -27.01 -2.72 27.90
N LEU A 18 -26.80 -4.03 28.01
CA LEU A 18 -25.62 -4.70 27.44
C LEU A 18 -25.58 -4.60 25.91
N THR A 19 -26.72 -4.76 25.22
CA THR A 19 -26.79 -4.61 23.77
C THR A 19 -26.58 -3.16 23.33
N ILE A 20 -27.14 -2.18 24.06
CA ILE A 20 -26.88 -0.76 23.78
C ILE A 20 -25.40 -0.41 24.03
N ALA A 21 -24.82 -0.87 25.14
CA ALA A 21 -23.41 -0.62 25.44
C ALA A 21 -22.50 -1.27 24.39
N PHE A 22 -22.81 -2.51 23.97
CA PHE A 22 -22.09 -3.18 22.89
C PHE A 22 -22.22 -2.42 21.56
N LEU A 23 -23.43 -1.97 21.19
CA LEU A 23 -23.65 -1.16 19.99
C LEU A 23 -22.91 0.18 20.06
N LEU A 24 -22.86 0.84 21.22
CA LEU A 24 -22.14 2.10 21.41
C LEU A 24 -20.63 1.92 21.31
N VAL A 25 -20.07 0.89 21.96
CA VAL A 25 -18.64 0.55 21.87
C VAL A 25 -18.26 0.16 20.44
N TYR A 26 -19.09 -0.64 19.78
CA TYR A 26 -18.89 -1.02 18.37
C TYR A 26 -18.97 0.19 17.43
N ARG A 27 -19.90 1.12 17.68
CA ARG A 27 -20.01 2.37 16.92
C ARG A 27 -18.83 3.31 17.16
N GLN A 28 -18.27 3.30 18.36
CA GLN A 28 -17.10 4.11 18.72
C GLN A 28 -15.80 3.54 18.14
N GLN A 29 -15.68 2.22 17.97
CA GLN A 29 -14.57 1.58 17.25
C GLN A 29 -14.66 1.71 15.73
N SER A 30 -15.85 1.92 15.16
CA SER A 30 -16.07 1.98 13.70
C SER A 30 -16.14 3.39 13.12
N GLN A 31 -16.07 4.43 13.95
CA GLN A 31 -15.86 5.78 13.43
C GLN A 31 -14.37 5.98 13.16
N ALA A 32 -14.02 6.27 11.90
CA ALA A 32 -12.78 6.95 11.53
C ALA A 32 -12.71 8.28 12.31
N VAL A 33 -12.13 8.24 13.50
CA VAL A 33 -12.10 9.39 14.41
C VAL A 33 -11.07 10.38 13.87
N ASN A 34 -11.52 11.39 13.12
CA ASN A 34 -10.77 12.59 12.64
C ASN A 34 -10.45 12.69 11.15
N ILE A 35 -11.31 12.24 10.22
CA ILE A 35 -11.31 12.87 8.89
C ILE A 35 -12.33 14.02 8.90
N PRO A 36 -11.90 15.28 8.70
CA PRO A 36 -12.84 16.37 8.44
C PRO A 36 -13.68 16.05 7.19
N ASP A 37 -15.01 16.10 7.30
CA ASP A 37 -15.92 15.93 6.15
C ASP A 37 -15.99 17.19 5.27
N THR A 38 -14.82 17.70 4.89
CA THR A 38 -14.65 18.85 4.01
C THR A 38 -14.44 18.38 2.57
N SER A 39 -14.72 19.25 1.60
CA SER A 39 -14.43 18.97 0.18
C SER A 39 -12.96 18.62 -0.04
N GLU A 40 -12.07 19.33 0.65
CA GLU A 40 -10.63 19.12 0.59
C GLU A 40 -10.22 17.79 1.23
N GLY A 41 -10.77 17.45 2.39
CA GLY A 41 -10.50 16.17 3.04
C GLY A 41 -10.91 14.98 2.18
N ARG A 42 -12.09 15.07 1.55
CA ARG A 42 -12.56 14.06 0.57
C ARG A 42 -11.64 13.96 -0.65
N ALA A 43 -11.09 15.08 -1.14
CA ALA A 43 -10.17 15.07 -2.28
C ALA A 43 -8.83 14.38 -1.95
N VAL A 44 -8.28 14.61 -0.75
CA VAL A 44 -7.06 13.94 -0.27
C VAL A 44 -7.28 12.43 -0.13
N VAL A 45 -8.39 12.03 0.50
CA VAL A 45 -8.80 10.62 0.65
C VAL A 45 -8.97 9.95 -0.70
N ALA A 46 -9.62 10.62 -1.66
CA ALA A 46 -9.81 10.11 -3.01
C ALA A 46 -8.48 9.92 -3.75
N ALA A 47 -7.54 10.86 -3.62
CA ALA A 47 -6.21 10.75 -4.22
C ALA A 47 -5.41 9.57 -3.67
N LEU A 48 -5.41 9.37 -2.34
CA LEU A 48 -4.75 8.21 -1.74
C LEU A 48 -5.42 6.89 -2.16
N THR A 49 -6.75 6.86 -2.20
CA THR A 49 -7.51 5.68 -2.68
C THR A 49 -7.12 5.33 -4.11
N ARG A 50 -7.08 6.31 -5.01
CA ARG A 50 -6.69 6.12 -6.40
C ARG A 50 -5.24 5.66 -6.52
N ALA A 51 -4.33 6.19 -5.71
CA ALA A 51 -2.94 5.71 -5.67
C ALA A 51 -2.86 4.23 -5.28
N TYR A 52 -3.61 3.79 -4.27
CA TYR A 52 -3.68 2.37 -3.90
C TYR A 52 -4.26 1.49 -5.00
N GLN A 53 -5.31 1.93 -5.69
CA GLN A 53 -5.85 1.19 -6.84
C GLN A 53 -4.79 0.96 -7.94
N VAL A 54 -3.97 1.97 -8.24
CA VAL A 54 -2.85 1.81 -9.19
C VAL A 54 -1.79 0.87 -8.62
N LEU A 55 -1.41 1.04 -7.34
CA LEU A 55 -0.37 0.24 -6.71
C LEU A 55 -0.77 -1.23 -6.46
N ASP A 56 -2.06 -1.52 -6.33
CA ASP A 56 -2.58 -2.88 -6.17
C ASP A 56 -2.73 -3.60 -7.51
N THR A 57 -2.52 -2.91 -8.64
CA THR A 57 -2.43 -3.58 -9.95
C THR A 57 -1.25 -4.57 -9.92
N PRO A 58 -1.46 -5.85 -10.31
CA PRO A 58 -0.38 -6.82 -10.43
C PRO A 58 0.76 -6.23 -11.24
N PHE A 59 2.00 -6.36 -10.76
CA PHE A 59 3.10 -5.61 -11.36
C PHE A 59 3.32 -6.06 -12.82
N GLU A 60 2.98 -7.27 -13.21
CA GLU A 60 3.02 -7.79 -14.58
C GLU A 60 2.08 -7.03 -15.54
N GLN A 61 0.99 -6.47 -15.00
CA GLN A 61 -0.05 -5.76 -15.75
C GLN A 61 0.05 -4.23 -15.61
N LEU A 62 0.87 -3.75 -14.67
CA LEU A 62 1.00 -2.33 -14.37
C LEU A 62 1.68 -1.58 -15.51
N ASP A 63 0.95 -0.63 -16.12
CA ASP A 63 1.57 0.43 -16.90
C ASP A 63 2.26 1.42 -15.96
N LEU A 64 3.59 1.46 -16.01
CA LEU A 64 4.40 2.30 -15.13
C LEU A 64 4.13 3.80 -15.32
N ASN A 65 3.57 4.22 -16.45
CA ASN A 65 3.19 5.62 -16.65
C ASN A 65 2.00 6.03 -15.77
N GLN A 66 1.12 5.08 -15.40
CA GLN A 66 0.01 5.35 -14.47
C GLN A 66 0.50 5.74 -13.07
N LEU A 67 1.73 5.39 -12.71
CA LEU A 67 2.32 5.83 -11.44
C LEU A 67 2.45 7.36 -11.38
N ALA A 68 2.79 8.02 -12.49
CA ALA A 68 2.94 9.47 -12.55
C ALA A 68 1.59 10.22 -12.47
N GLU A 69 0.47 9.52 -12.67
CA GLU A 69 -0.86 10.10 -12.49
C GLU A 69 -1.23 10.25 -11.00
N VAL A 70 -0.59 9.50 -10.11
CA VAL A 70 -1.01 9.38 -8.70
C VAL A 70 0.12 9.63 -7.71
N LEU A 71 1.37 9.50 -8.13
CA LEU A 71 2.57 9.73 -7.34
C LEU A 71 3.36 10.91 -7.91
N ILE A 72 4.15 11.54 -7.06
CA ILE A 72 5.04 12.63 -7.44
C ILE A 72 6.39 12.48 -6.73
N ASP A 73 7.45 12.94 -7.38
CA ASP A 73 8.72 13.19 -6.72
C ASP A 73 8.66 14.54 -6.00
N HIS A 74 8.91 14.53 -4.68
CA HIS A 74 8.85 15.72 -3.84
C HIS A 74 9.90 15.62 -2.71
N PRO A 75 10.53 16.73 -2.28
CA PRO A 75 11.52 16.73 -1.20
C PRO A 75 11.02 16.10 0.10
N ASP A 76 9.72 16.22 0.39
CA ASP A 76 9.08 15.59 1.55
C ASP A 76 9.28 14.09 1.61
N PHE A 77 9.50 13.38 0.50
CA PHE A 77 9.83 11.96 0.58
C PHE A 77 11.18 11.75 1.27
N GLN A 78 12.19 12.51 0.84
CA GLN A 78 13.58 12.35 1.29
C GLN A 78 13.75 12.75 2.75
N THR A 79 13.00 13.75 3.23
CA THR A 79 13.09 14.23 4.63
C THR A 79 12.55 13.23 5.65
N GLN A 80 11.83 12.19 5.21
CA GLN A 80 11.24 11.18 6.09
C GLN A 80 12.07 9.91 6.18
N LEU A 81 13.16 9.81 5.40
CA LEU A 81 14.05 8.67 5.38
C LEU A 81 15.31 8.99 6.19
N SER A 82 15.90 7.97 6.81
CA SER A 82 17.28 8.07 7.29
C SER A 82 18.26 8.24 6.12
N ALA A 83 19.45 8.80 6.40
CA ALA A 83 20.49 8.97 5.39
C ALA A 83 20.86 7.63 4.71
N ASP A 84 20.96 6.56 5.49
CA ASP A 84 21.30 5.22 4.99
C ASP A 84 20.19 4.65 4.10
N GLU A 85 18.91 4.81 4.47
CA GLU A 85 17.78 4.38 3.63
C GLU A 85 17.71 5.15 2.32
N LEU A 86 17.91 6.47 2.36
CA LEU A 86 17.90 7.32 1.18
C LEU A 86 19.04 6.94 0.22
N GLU A 87 20.25 6.73 0.75
CA GLU A 87 21.42 6.32 -0.04
C GLU A 87 21.20 4.95 -0.67
N HIS A 88 20.72 3.96 0.09
CA HIS A 88 20.39 2.64 -0.45
C HIS A 88 19.36 2.71 -1.58
N LEU A 89 18.31 3.53 -1.43
CA LEU A 89 17.30 3.69 -2.49
C LEU A 89 17.85 4.39 -3.74
N LYS A 90 18.77 5.35 -3.59
CA LYS A 90 19.45 6.01 -4.71
C LYS A 90 20.38 5.05 -5.44
N GLN A 91 21.21 4.30 -4.72
CA GLN A 91 22.07 3.26 -5.31
C GLN A 91 21.25 2.20 -6.03
N TYR A 92 20.17 1.76 -5.39
CA TYR A 92 19.24 0.81 -6.01
C TYR A 92 18.61 1.37 -7.30
N THR A 93 18.17 2.63 -7.27
CA THR A 93 17.60 3.32 -8.44
C THR A 93 18.62 3.48 -9.57
N SER A 94 19.85 3.87 -9.25
CA SER A 94 20.95 3.94 -10.22
C SER A 94 21.19 2.58 -10.89
N LYS A 95 21.21 1.48 -10.14
CA LYS A 95 21.40 0.13 -10.69
C LYS A 95 20.31 -0.28 -11.69
N VAL A 96 19.05 0.09 -11.44
CA VAL A 96 17.90 -0.37 -12.24
C VAL A 96 17.55 0.59 -13.37
N GLN A 97 17.59 1.90 -13.13
CA GLN A 97 17.15 2.94 -14.09
C GLN A 97 18.30 3.81 -14.62
N GLY A 98 19.51 3.70 -14.06
CA GLY A 98 20.65 4.56 -14.37
C GLY A 98 20.66 5.87 -13.58
N ASP A 99 21.81 6.53 -13.54
CA ASP A 99 22.04 7.77 -12.76
C ASP A 99 21.15 8.95 -13.20
N ALA A 100 20.69 8.96 -14.46
CA ALA A 100 19.79 9.99 -14.96
C ALA A 100 18.46 10.04 -14.18
N ALA A 101 18.01 8.91 -13.63
CA ALA A 101 16.80 8.85 -12.81
C ALA A 101 16.95 9.57 -11.45
N LEU A 102 18.17 9.93 -11.04
CA LEU A 102 18.43 10.56 -9.75
C LEU A 102 18.24 12.07 -9.75
N GLN A 103 18.14 12.72 -10.92
CA GLN A 103 18.09 14.19 -11.02
C GLN A 103 16.93 14.80 -10.22
N ASN A 104 15.79 14.10 -10.14
CA ASN A 104 14.63 14.50 -9.34
C ASN A 104 14.15 13.33 -8.47
N PHE A 105 15.07 12.62 -7.82
CA PHE A 105 14.72 11.44 -7.04
C PHE A 105 13.66 11.74 -5.97
N GLY A 106 12.58 10.97 -5.97
CA GLY A 106 11.52 11.05 -4.96
C GLY A 106 10.72 9.75 -4.90
N PHE A 107 9.48 9.86 -4.40
CA PHE A 107 8.64 8.68 -4.17
C PHE A 107 8.17 8.03 -5.48
N LEU A 108 7.80 8.81 -6.50
CA LEU A 108 7.43 8.29 -7.81
C LEU A 108 8.60 7.50 -8.41
N THR A 109 9.79 8.10 -8.41
CA THR A 109 11.00 7.46 -8.94
C THR A 109 11.31 6.16 -8.19
N ALA A 110 11.31 6.18 -6.85
CA ALA A 110 11.56 4.99 -6.04
C ALA A 110 10.53 3.86 -6.30
N MET A 111 9.25 4.20 -6.40
CA MET A 111 8.19 3.24 -6.69
C MET A 111 8.29 2.70 -8.12
N ARG A 112 8.60 3.55 -9.09
CA ARG A 112 8.85 3.13 -10.48
C ARG A 112 10.03 2.16 -10.55
N THR A 113 11.15 2.44 -9.88
CA THR A 113 12.32 1.55 -9.77
C THR A 113 11.89 0.18 -9.25
N LYS A 114 11.15 0.15 -8.14
CA LYS A 114 10.67 -1.08 -7.53
C LYS A 114 9.81 -1.89 -8.50
N ARG A 115 8.84 -1.26 -9.16
CA ARG A 115 7.92 -1.95 -10.09
C ARG A 115 8.62 -2.43 -11.36
N MET A 116 9.54 -1.64 -11.91
CA MET A 116 10.39 -2.05 -13.04
C MET A 116 11.19 -3.31 -12.72
N ASN A 117 11.85 -3.34 -11.57
CA ASN A 117 12.61 -4.51 -11.14
C ASN A 117 11.70 -5.73 -10.94
N GLN A 118 10.53 -5.57 -10.33
CA GLN A 118 9.56 -6.67 -10.17
C GLN A 118 9.11 -7.23 -11.53
N GLN A 119 8.79 -6.36 -12.49
CA GLN A 119 8.44 -6.77 -13.86
C GLN A 119 9.58 -7.49 -14.57
N HIS A 120 10.81 -7.01 -14.43
CA HIS A 120 12.00 -7.63 -14.99
C HIS A 120 12.26 -9.01 -14.39
N GLY A 121 12.30 -9.08 -13.05
CA GLY A 121 12.53 -10.32 -12.31
C GLY A 121 11.49 -11.39 -12.59
N ALA A 122 10.21 -11.03 -12.69
CA ALA A 122 9.17 -12.00 -13.05
C ALA A 122 9.36 -12.57 -14.46
N LYS A 123 9.72 -11.73 -15.44
CA LYS A 123 10.03 -12.22 -16.80
C LYS A 123 11.19 -13.21 -16.80
N LEU A 124 12.27 -12.89 -16.08
CA LEU A 124 13.43 -13.79 -15.93
C LEU A 124 13.03 -15.12 -15.30
N LEU A 125 12.30 -15.07 -14.18
CA LEU A 125 11.89 -16.25 -13.44
C LEU A 125 10.90 -17.11 -14.23
N SER A 126 9.90 -16.51 -14.89
CA SER A 126 8.96 -17.25 -15.75
C SER A 126 9.68 -17.98 -16.89
N ALA A 127 10.65 -17.34 -17.54
CA ALA A 127 11.42 -17.97 -18.61
C ALA A 127 12.27 -19.15 -18.09
N ALA A 128 12.91 -18.98 -16.94
CA ALA A 128 13.71 -20.03 -16.32
C ALA A 128 12.85 -21.22 -15.85
N MET A 129 11.70 -20.95 -15.23
CA MET A 129 10.75 -21.98 -14.81
C MET A 129 10.21 -22.78 -16.00
N GLU A 130 9.89 -22.12 -17.11
CA GLU A 130 9.40 -22.79 -18.31
C GLU A 130 10.47 -23.72 -18.93
N ARG A 131 11.73 -23.28 -18.92
CA ARG A 131 12.86 -24.11 -19.33
C ARG A 131 13.01 -25.33 -18.43
N ALA A 132 13.05 -25.14 -17.11
CA ALA A 132 13.17 -26.23 -16.14
C ALA A 132 12.01 -27.24 -16.27
N ARG A 133 10.78 -26.74 -16.46
CA ARG A 133 9.58 -27.55 -16.72
C ARG A 133 9.72 -28.41 -17.97
N THR A 134 10.22 -27.84 -19.07
CA THR A 134 10.47 -28.57 -20.32
C THR A 134 11.54 -29.65 -20.16
N GLU A 135 12.53 -29.39 -19.31
CA GLU A 135 13.60 -30.33 -18.95
C GLU A 135 13.18 -31.35 -17.85
N GLY A 136 11.93 -31.27 -17.36
CA GLY A 136 11.40 -32.20 -16.35
C GLY A 136 12.06 -32.08 -14.97
N ARG A 137 12.55 -30.88 -14.62
CA ARG A 137 13.29 -30.61 -13.37
C ARG A 137 12.88 -29.29 -12.74
N GLU A 138 13.38 -29.04 -11.54
CA GLU A 138 13.31 -27.74 -10.87
C GLU A 138 14.52 -26.86 -11.22
N LEU A 139 14.47 -25.59 -10.82
CA LEU A 139 15.59 -24.66 -10.95
C LEU A 139 16.72 -25.06 -9.99
N THR A 140 17.95 -25.11 -10.51
CA THR A 140 19.12 -25.43 -9.68
C THR A 140 19.58 -24.22 -8.85
N PRO A 141 20.38 -24.43 -7.79
CA PRO A 141 20.97 -23.32 -7.03
C PRO A 141 21.78 -22.35 -7.89
N GLU A 142 22.47 -22.84 -8.91
CA GLU A 142 23.25 -22.03 -9.85
C GLU A 142 22.35 -21.15 -10.71
N GLU A 143 21.23 -21.68 -11.21
CA GLU A 143 20.25 -20.89 -11.96
C GLU A 143 19.61 -19.81 -11.08
N TRP A 144 19.32 -20.10 -9.81
CA TRP A 144 18.85 -19.09 -8.86
C TRP A 144 19.86 -17.97 -8.63
N LYS A 145 21.15 -18.33 -8.56
CA LYS A 145 22.24 -17.35 -8.45
C LYS A 145 22.33 -16.48 -9.69
N GLU A 146 22.33 -17.08 -10.88
CA GLU A 146 22.36 -16.36 -12.16
C GLU A 146 21.16 -15.42 -12.31
N LEU A 147 19.96 -15.89 -11.95
CA LEU A 147 18.74 -15.08 -11.96
C LEU A 147 18.85 -13.86 -11.03
N THR A 148 19.44 -14.05 -9.84
CA THR A 148 19.67 -12.97 -8.88
C THR A 148 20.65 -11.94 -9.42
N GLU A 149 21.75 -12.40 -10.04
CA GLU A 149 22.75 -11.52 -10.66
C GLU A 149 22.13 -10.71 -11.83
N GLN A 150 21.32 -11.35 -12.67
CA GLN A 150 20.60 -10.70 -13.77
C GLN A 150 19.48 -9.75 -13.29
N ASN A 151 19.00 -9.93 -12.06
CA ASN A 151 17.96 -9.10 -11.44
C ASN A 151 18.55 -8.13 -10.41
N TYR A 152 19.67 -7.49 -10.79
CA TYR A 152 20.33 -6.43 -10.02
C TYR A 152 20.76 -6.83 -8.61
N GLY A 153 21.05 -8.12 -8.41
CA GLY A 153 21.44 -8.68 -7.11
C GLY A 153 20.26 -8.98 -6.19
N MET A 154 19.02 -8.96 -6.68
CA MET A 154 17.83 -9.35 -5.91
C MET A 154 17.20 -10.60 -6.47
N GLN A 155 16.83 -11.53 -5.60
CA GLN A 155 16.15 -12.73 -6.01
C GLN A 155 14.80 -12.39 -6.68
N PRO A 156 14.53 -12.83 -7.91
CA PRO A 156 13.25 -12.61 -8.54
C PRO A 156 12.16 -13.41 -7.82
N TYR A 157 10.93 -12.92 -7.91
CA TYR A 157 9.77 -13.50 -7.23
C TYR A 157 8.57 -13.44 -8.17
N LEU A 158 7.81 -14.54 -8.23
CA LEU A 158 6.47 -14.56 -8.80
C LEU A 158 5.47 -14.52 -7.63
N PRO A 159 4.50 -13.60 -7.65
CA PRO A 159 3.41 -13.65 -6.70
C PRO A 159 2.66 -14.97 -6.89
N PRO A 160 2.08 -15.54 -5.81
CA PRO A 160 1.25 -16.73 -5.92
C PRO A 160 0.17 -16.50 -6.97
N ASP A 161 -0.07 -17.52 -7.78
CA ASP A 161 -1.01 -17.42 -8.90
C ASP A 161 -2.41 -17.14 -8.35
N SER A 162 -2.99 -16.02 -8.78
CA SER A 162 -4.34 -15.60 -8.36
C SER A 162 -5.46 -16.55 -8.82
N SER A 163 -5.10 -17.56 -9.61
CA SER A 163 -5.95 -18.61 -10.17
C SER A 163 -6.46 -19.64 -9.14
N GLU A 164 -5.87 -19.72 -7.94
CA GLU A 164 -6.43 -20.54 -6.83
C GLU A 164 -7.66 -19.90 -6.14
N GLY A 165 -8.41 -19.02 -6.83
CA GLY A 165 -9.66 -18.46 -6.32
C GLY A 165 -9.52 -17.58 -5.08
N GLN A 166 -8.29 -17.31 -4.63
CA GLN A 166 -7.97 -16.31 -3.60
C GLN A 166 -7.58 -14.98 -4.24
N SER A 167 -8.11 -14.66 -5.42
CA SER A 167 -8.43 -13.27 -5.74
C SER A 167 -9.59 -12.86 -4.85
N THR A 168 -9.34 -12.73 -3.54
CA THR A 168 -10.10 -11.77 -2.78
C THR A 168 -9.67 -10.43 -3.35
N PRO A 169 -10.56 -9.67 -3.99
CA PRO A 169 -10.35 -8.24 -4.08
C PRO A 169 -10.47 -7.77 -2.63
N PHE A 170 -9.40 -7.92 -1.84
CA PHE A 170 -9.18 -7.00 -0.76
C PHE A 170 -8.94 -5.67 -1.46
N VAL A 171 -10.02 -5.00 -1.88
CA VAL A 171 -10.11 -3.58 -1.63
C VAL A 171 -9.88 -3.51 -0.13
N ARG A 172 -8.61 -3.40 0.29
CA ARG A 172 -8.28 -3.18 1.68
C ARG A 172 -8.96 -1.87 1.95
N GLN A 173 -10.10 -1.92 2.61
CA GLN A 173 -10.82 -0.73 2.95
C GLN A 173 -9.88 0.04 3.86
N LEU A 174 -9.27 1.08 3.30
CA LEU A 174 -8.31 1.88 4.04
C LEU A 174 -9.08 2.51 5.19
N LEU A 175 -8.75 2.12 6.42
CA LEU A 175 -9.35 2.71 7.59
C LEU A 175 -8.55 3.96 7.92
N TYR A 176 -9.06 5.11 7.52
CA TYR A 176 -8.41 6.38 7.83
C TYR A 176 -8.56 6.72 9.31
N LEU A 177 -7.44 7.12 9.91
CA LEU A 177 -7.31 7.34 11.35
C LEU A 177 -7.15 8.82 11.69
N ASP A 178 -6.52 9.60 10.83
CA ASP A 178 -6.26 11.02 11.05
C ASP A 178 -5.98 11.69 9.70
N LEU A 179 -6.51 12.90 9.49
CA LEU A 179 -6.19 13.71 8.32
C LEU A 179 -5.93 15.16 8.73
N LYS A 180 -4.75 15.65 8.34
CA LYS A 180 -4.36 17.04 8.48
C LYS A 180 -4.12 17.62 7.10
N VAL A 181 -4.75 18.75 6.80
CA VAL A 181 -4.53 19.51 5.57
C VAL A 181 -4.01 20.90 5.95
N ASP A 182 -2.91 21.30 5.32
CA ASP A 182 -2.26 22.58 5.50
C ASP A 182 -1.88 23.15 4.12
N GLY A 183 -2.77 23.98 3.57
CA GLY A 183 -2.60 24.57 2.24
C GLY A 183 -2.47 23.50 1.14
N ASP A 184 -1.31 23.47 0.50
CA ASP A 184 -1.00 22.53 -0.60
C ASP A 184 -0.37 21.22 -0.11
N ARG A 185 -0.39 20.94 1.19
CA ARG A 185 0.15 19.73 1.79
C ARG A 185 -0.88 19.04 2.68
N ALA A 186 -0.91 17.73 2.65
CA ALA A 186 -1.72 16.93 3.56
C ALA A 186 -0.93 15.76 4.14
N GLU A 187 -1.27 15.37 5.35
CA GLU A 187 -0.80 14.15 6.00
C GLU A 187 -1.99 13.32 6.43
N ILE A 188 -2.01 12.05 6.02
CA ILE A 188 -3.07 11.12 6.35
C ILE A 188 -2.51 9.87 7.00
N LYS A 189 -3.06 9.51 8.16
CA LYS A 189 -2.78 8.22 8.82
C LYS A 189 -3.90 7.27 8.51
N PHE A 190 -3.57 6.02 8.22
CA PHE A 190 -4.54 5.02 7.82
C PHE A 190 -4.03 3.62 8.13
N ASP A 191 -4.95 2.70 8.38
CA ASP A 191 -4.67 1.29 8.51
C ASP A 191 -4.96 0.57 7.19
N THR A 192 -4.00 -0.26 6.77
CA THR A 192 -4.08 -1.12 5.59
C THR A 192 -4.63 -2.51 5.92
N GLY A 193 -5.03 -2.77 7.16
CA GLY A 193 -5.37 -4.09 7.70
C GLY A 193 -4.15 -4.95 8.05
N ALA A 194 -2.96 -4.59 7.55
CA ALA A 194 -1.69 -5.25 7.89
C ALA A 194 -0.83 -4.40 8.83
N LYS A 195 -0.93 -3.07 8.71
CA LYS A 195 -0.24 -2.10 9.55
C LYS A 195 -0.81 -0.70 9.36
N ASN A 196 -0.63 0.09 10.41
CA ASN A 196 -0.78 1.53 10.36
C ASN A 196 0.30 2.14 9.47
N ARG A 197 -0.11 3.09 8.64
CA ARG A 197 0.69 3.82 7.68
C ARG A 197 0.41 5.30 7.79
N ARG A 198 1.34 6.08 7.25
CA ARG A 198 1.19 7.52 7.07
C ARG A 198 1.58 7.88 5.65
N ALA A 199 0.73 8.64 4.97
CA ALA A 199 1.04 9.20 3.66
C ALA A 199 1.15 10.72 3.73
N ILE A 200 2.08 11.25 2.95
CA ILE A 200 2.18 12.68 2.65
C ILE A 200 1.62 12.87 1.24
N LEU A 201 0.72 13.84 1.09
CA LEU A 201 0.18 14.26 -0.20
C LEU A 201 0.47 15.73 -0.43
N VAL A 202 0.69 16.10 -1.69
CA VAL A 202 0.91 17.49 -2.11
C VAL A 202 -0.02 17.86 -3.24
N ARG A 203 -0.45 19.12 -3.28
CA ARG A 203 -1.32 19.68 -4.30
C ARG A 203 -0.49 20.43 -5.33
N ILE A 204 -0.57 19.99 -6.58
CA ILE A 204 0.09 20.62 -7.73
C ILE A 204 -0.97 20.85 -8.79
N ASP A 205 -1.09 22.09 -9.26
CA ASP A 205 -2.10 22.50 -10.26
C ASP A 205 -3.53 22.07 -9.91
N GLY A 206 -3.90 22.19 -8.63
CA GLY A 206 -5.24 21.86 -8.12
C GLY A 206 -5.51 20.36 -7.94
N ARG A 207 -4.54 19.48 -8.20
CA ARG A 207 -4.64 18.03 -8.02
C ARG A 207 -3.73 17.52 -6.91
N TRP A 208 -4.24 16.61 -6.10
CA TRP A 208 -3.46 15.94 -5.05
C TRP A 208 -2.69 14.74 -5.61
N TYR A 209 -1.42 14.63 -5.24
CA TYR A 209 -0.52 13.52 -5.55
C TYR A 209 0.07 12.95 -4.27
N VAL A 210 0.35 11.65 -4.25
CA VAL A 210 1.04 11.01 -3.13
C VAL A 210 2.54 11.25 -3.26
N ALA A 211 3.11 11.94 -2.29
CA ALA A 211 4.53 12.29 -2.20
C ALA A 211 5.33 11.30 -1.34
N GLY A 212 4.68 10.42 -0.60
CA GLY A 212 5.33 9.39 0.21
C GLY A 212 4.35 8.56 1.03
N ILE A 213 4.68 7.29 1.27
CA ILE A 213 3.95 6.39 2.18
C ILE A 213 4.96 5.68 3.08
N PHE A 214 4.77 5.79 4.40
CA PHE A 214 5.66 5.31 5.45
C PHE A 214 4.92 4.34 6.38
#